data_AF-A0AAW0GVK5-F1
#
_entry.id   AF-A0AAW0GVK5-F1
#
_cell.length_a   1.000
_cell.length_b   1.000
_cell.length_c   1.000
_cell.angle_alpha   90.00
_cell.angle_beta   90.00
_cell.angle_gamma   90.00
#
_symmetry.space_group_name_H-M   'P 1'
#
loop_
_entity.id
_entity.type
_entity.pdbx_description
1 polymer ?
#
loop_
_entity_poly.entity_id
_entity_poly.type
_entity_poly.pdbx_seq_one_letter_code
_entity_poly.pdbx_strand_id
1 'polypeptide(L)'
;MANLAAERFFADRASPLCSLDVAKSFAQLSTKEKKYAHYIGQASWAGARIIQGQWTPFALRLYDLLILVFSEKGKLGDLAALKQKSGVTADEWEDILQYTSQVLSNLVNYKSFGFSKFVPRAPEAAFAAVVQNSVNAANALPLWNELKGHIYQTTPDDANFIGKRSLGHVSNYYLGEAPTDEEVTAVQAAAEKIGIDVLSTRVRKNSATDFTLLVASANAQSSSSHEFTVGDKKAKAYCRVWRLRRRTIKSCDCFERGKEIRRK
;
A
#
# COMPACT_ATOMS: atom_id res chain seq x y z
N MET A 1 -13.60 -13.39 -27.36
CA MET A 1 -14.46 -12.30 -26.84
C MET A 1 -13.85 -11.81 -25.54
N ALA A 2 -13.43 -10.55 -25.47
CA ALA A 2 -13.00 -9.97 -24.20
C ALA A 2 -14.18 -10.01 -23.23
N ASN A 3 -13.98 -10.58 -22.05
CA ASN A 3 -15.01 -10.67 -21.03
C ASN A 3 -15.38 -9.24 -20.61
N LEU A 4 -16.58 -8.74 -20.95
CA LEU A 4 -17.02 -7.38 -20.59
C LEU A 4 -16.90 -7.11 -19.08
N ALA A 5 -16.99 -8.16 -18.25
CA ALA A 5 -16.78 -8.08 -16.80
C ALA A 5 -15.36 -7.64 -16.40
N ALA A 6 -14.35 -7.80 -17.27
CA ALA A 6 -12.98 -7.37 -17.03
C ALA A 6 -12.74 -5.89 -17.37
N GLU A 7 -13.60 -5.25 -18.18
CA GLU A 7 -13.39 -3.86 -18.60
C GLU A 7 -13.37 -2.89 -17.41
N ARG A 8 -14.24 -3.12 -16.42
CA ARG A 8 -14.32 -2.31 -15.20
C ARG A 8 -13.04 -2.35 -14.35
N PHE A 9 -12.23 -3.40 -14.53
CA PHE A 9 -10.98 -3.61 -13.81
C PHE A 9 -9.77 -3.17 -14.62
N PHE A 10 -9.90 -2.59 -15.81
CA PHE A 10 -8.74 -2.01 -16.47
C PHE A 10 -8.40 -0.65 -15.90
N ALA A 11 -7.10 -0.34 -15.87
CA ALA A 11 -6.61 1.01 -15.65
C ALA A 11 -7.26 1.99 -16.65
N ASP A 12 -7.50 3.22 -16.24
CA ASP A 12 -8.11 4.22 -17.12
C ASP A 12 -7.07 4.65 -18.18
N ARG A 13 -7.45 4.88 -19.45
CA ARG A 13 -6.49 5.23 -20.52
C ARG A 13 -6.00 6.68 -20.49
N ALA A 14 -6.72 7.56 -19.80
CA ALA A 14 -6.46 8.99 -19.79
C ALA A 14 -6.91 9.60 -18.46
N SER A 15 -6.33 9.13 -17.36
CA SER A 15 -6.59 9.74 -16.05
C SER A 15 -6.17 11.21 -16.07
N PRO A 16 -7.06 12.17 -15.75
CA PRO A 16 -6.71 13.58 -15.71
C PRO A 16 -5.57 13.84 -14.73
N LEU A 17 -4.53 14.54 -15.18
CA LEU A 17 -3.41 14.96 -14.34
C LEU A 17 -3.60 16.43 -13.97
N CYS A 18 -3.75 16.71 -12.68
CA CYS A 18 -3.92 18.06 -12.16
C CYS A 18 -2.73 18.43 -11.27
N SER A 19 -2.20 19.64 -11.45
CA SER A 19 -1.19 20.22 -10.56
C SER A 19 -1.86 20.88 -9.35
N LEU A 20 -1.18 20.87 -8.21
CA LEU A 20 -1.66 21.56 -7.00
C LEU A 20 -1.52 23.10 -7.09
N ASP A 21 -0.77 23.62 -8.07
CA ASP A 21 -0.47 25.06 -8.25
C ASP A 21 -0.09 25.82 -6.96
N VAL A 22 0.77 25.21 -6.14
CA VAL A 22 1.12 25.73 -4.81
C VAL A 22 2.29 26.73 -4.80
N ALA A 23 2.95 26.96 -5.94
CA ALA A 23 4.21 27.72 -5.98
C ALA A 23 4.08 29.15 -5.46
N LYS A 24 2.99 29.85 -5.84
CA LYS A 24 2.74 31.24 -5.43
C LYS A 24 2.52 31.37 -3.92
N SER A 25 1.67 30.52 -3.35
CA SER A 25 1.41 30.52 -1.90
C SER A 25 2.63 30.05 -1.11
N PHE A 26 3.35 29.03 -1.59
CA PHE A 26 4.57 28.56 -0.94
C PHE A 26 5.67 29.62 -0.94
N ALA A 27 5.76 30.47 -1.98
CA ALA A 27 6.75 31.55 -2.05
C ALA A 27 6.58 32.58 -0.93
N GLN A 28 5.34 32.85 -0.52
CA GLN A 28 4.98 33.81 0.55
C GLN A 28 5.37 33.35 1.95
N LEU A 29 5.61 32.04 2.14
CA LEU A 29 6.05 31.50 3.42
C LEU A 29 7.45 32.02 3.78
N SER A 30 7.62 32.37 5.06
CA SER A 30 8.93 32.63 5.65
C SER A 30 9.84 31.41 5.56
N THR A 31 11.15 31.60 5.70
CA THR A 31 12.11 30.49 5.78
C THR A 31 11.76 29.50 6.90
N LYS A 32 11.22 29.98 8.02
CA LYS A 32 10.77 29.15 9.16
C LYS A 32 9.57 28.28 8.77
N GLU A 33 8.55 28.86 8.16
CA GLU A 33 7.35 28.14 7.72
C GLU A 33 7.65 27.14 6.61
N LYS A 34 8.53 27.48 5.65
CA LYS A 34 8.99 26.55 4.62
C LYS A 34 9.67 25.32 5.23
N LYS A 35 10.56 25.53 6.22
CA LYS A 35 11.22 24.43 6.94
C LYS A 35 10.22 23.58 7.72
N TYR A 36 9.25 24.21 8.40
CA TYR A 36 8.17 23.49 9.07
C TYR A 36 7.36 22.63 8.09
N ALA A 37 6.87 23.23 7.00
CA ALA A 37 6.11 22.53 5.97
C ALA A 37 6.90 21.36 5.35
N HIS A 38 8.20 21.55 5.11
CA HIS A 38 9.09 20.49 4.63
C HIS A 38 9.12 19.28 5.56
N TYR A 39 9.38 19.48 6.85
CA TYR A 39 9.50 18.37 7.80
C TYR A 39 8.17 17.69 8.10
N ILE A 40 7.06 18.44 8.16
CA ILE A 40 5.72 17.84 8.28
C ILE A 40 5.35 17.04 7.02
N GLY A 41 5.70 17.55 5.83
CA GLY A 41 5.52 16.83 4.57
C GLY A 41 6.33 15.53 4.55
N GLN A 42 7.59 15.56 4.98
CA GLN A 42 8.43 14.36 5.09
C GLN A 42 7.87 13.35 6.10
N ALA A 43 7.38 13.80 7.25
CA ALA A 43 6.76 12.94 8.25
C ALA A 43 5.52 12.23 7.67
N SER A 44 4.67 12.98 6.95
CA SER A 44 3.47 12.46 6.31
C SER A 44 3.81 11.39 5.27
N TRP A 45 4.77 11.67 4.37
CA TRP A 45 5.19 10.71 3.33
C TRP A 45 5.97 9.50 3.88
N ALA A 46 6.63 9.63 5.04
CA ALA A 46 7.24 8.47 5.71
C ALA A 46 6.17 7.41 6.09
N GLY A 47 4.92 7.84 6.27
CA GLY A 47 3.76 6.98 6.49
C GLY A 47 3.23 6.25 5.24
N ALA A 48 3.66 6.58 4.02
CA ALA A 48 3.12 5.96 2.80
C ALA A 48 3.26 4.43 2.77
N ARG A 49 4.35 3.91 3.33
CA ARG A 49 4.58 2.46 3.47
C ARG A 49 3.67 1.79 4.52
N ILE A 50 3.07 2.58 5.43
CA ILE A 50 2.03 2.11 6.36
C ILE A 50 0.73 1.92 5.58
N ILE A 51 0.35 2.94 4.79
CA ILE A 51 -0.82 2.88 3.90
C ILE A 51 -0.74 1.65 3.00
N GLN A 52 0.35 1.49 2.26
CA GLN A 52 0.57 0.29 1.42
C GLN A 52 0.39 -1.02 2.20
N GLY A 53 0.92 -1.09 3.42
CA GLY A 53 0.79 -2.24 4.30
C GLY A 53 -0.60 -2.49 4.86
N GLN A 54 -1.50 -1.49 4.83
CA GLN A 54 -2.90 -1.61 5.24
C GLN A 54 -3.81 -2.07 4.10
N TRP A 55 -3.47 -1.71 2.85
CA TRP A 55 -4.28 -2.03 1.68
C TRP A 55 -4.17 -3.50 1.26
N THR A 56 -2.99 -3.94 0.83
CA THR A 56 -2.79 -5.31 0.33
C THR A 56 -1.43 -5.86 0.77
N PRO A 57 -1.24 -7.19 0.82
CA PRO A 57 0.07 -7.79 1.10
C PRO A 57 1.11 -7.54 -0.03
N PHE A 58 0.69 -7.02 -1.18
CA PHE A 58 1.54 -6.85 -2.37
C PHE A 58 1.92 -5.39 -2.66
N ALA A 59 1.18 -4.41 -2.15
CA ALA A 59 1.31 -2.99 -2.48
C ALA A 59 2.74 -2.45 -2.35
N LEU A 60 3.46 -2.83 -1.29
CA LEU A 60 4.84 -2.44 -1.06
C LEU A 60 5.79 -2.89 -2.18
N ARG A 61 5.69 -4.17 -2.54
CA ARG A 61 6.54 -4.79 -3.56
C ARG A 61 6.17 -4.32 -4.96
N LEU A 62 4.88 -4.08 -5.21
CA LEU A 62 4.40 -3.48 -6.45
C LEU A 62 4.96 -2.06 -6.63
N TYR A 63 4.91 -1.24 -5.57
CA TYR A 63 5.51 0.09 -5.61
C TYR A 63 7.02 0.02 -5.89
N ASP A 64 7.74 -0.90 -5.23
CA ASP A 64 9.17 -1.09 -5.42
C ASP A 64 9.50 -1.52 -6.85
N LEU A 65 8.74 -2.46 -7.42
CA LEU A 65 8.85 -2.88 -8.82
C LEU A 65 8.74 -1.69 -9.76
N LEU A 66 7.68 -0.88 -9.64
CA LEU A 66 7.46 0.25 -10.55
C LEU A 66 8.56 1.30 -10.45
N ILE A 67 9.01 1.62 -9.23
CA ILE A 67 10.14 2.53 -9.05
C ILE A 67 11.42 1.96 -9.68
N LEU A 68 11.73 0.67 -9.49
CA LEU A 68 12.90 0.05 -10.09
C LEU A 68 12.85 0.06 -11.62
N VAL A 69 11.68 -0.18 -12.23
CA VAL A 69 11.52 -0.21 -13.69
C VAL A 69 11.79 1.16 -14.32
N PHE A 70 11.28 2.23 -13.72
CA PHE A 70 11.30 3.57 -14.33
C PHE A 70 12.37 4.52 -13.77
N SER A 71 13.25 4.04 -12.89
CA SER A 71 14.31 4.88 -12.32
C SER A 71 15.72 4.40 -12.66
N GLU A 72 16.67 5.33 -12.64
CA GLU A 72 18.10 5.06 -12.71
C GLU A 72 18.80 5.94 -11.67
N LYS A 73 19.60 5.31 -10.78
CA LYS A 73 20.41 6.01 -9.76
C LYS A 73 19.62 7.05 -8.94
N GLY A 74 18.36 6.74 -8.62
CA GLY A 74 17.47 7.61 -7.82
C GLY A 74 16.85 8.77 -8.60
N LYS A 75 16.95 8.79 -9.93
CA LYS A 75 16.30 9.75 -10.84
C LYS A 75 15.37 9.01 -11.80
N LEU A 76 14.56 9.77 -12.55
CA LEU A 76 13.82 9.20 -13.67
C LEU A 76 14.81 8.63 -14.70
N GLY A 77 14.59 7.38 -15.13
CA GLY A 77 15.43 6.74 -16.16
C GLY A 77 15.14 7.30 -17.55
N ASP A 78 15.98 6.92 -18.53
CA ASP A 78 15.72 7.23 -19.94
C ASP A 78 14.55 6.38 -20.48
N LEU A 79 13.36 6.98 -20.45
CA LEU A 79 12.12 6.32 -20.85
C LEU A 79 12.06 6.03 -22.36
N ALA A 80 12.69 6.85 -23.19
CA ALA A 80 12.73 6.65 -24.64
C ALA A 80 13.62 5.45 -24.99
N ALA A 81 14.80 5.36 -24.37
CA ALA A 81 15.68 4.21 -24.53
C ALA A 81 15.05 2.92 -23.97
N LEU A 82 14.36 3.00 -22.82
CA LEU A 82 13.66 1.85 -22.25
C LEU A 82 12.57 1.34 -23.19
N LYS A 83 11.71 2.23 -23.71
CA LYS A 83 10.68 1.87 -24.69
C LYS A 83 11.30 1.19 -25.91
N GLN A 84 12.34 1.79 -26.48
CA GLN A 84 13.01 1.25 -27.67
C GLN A 84 13.58 -0.15 -27.44
N LYS A 85 14.30 -0.37 -26.33
CA LYS A 85 14.89 -1.67 -25.98
C LYS A 85 13.82 -2.75 -25.72
N SER A 86 12.69 -2.34 -25.17
CA SER A 86 11.59 -3.26 -24.83
C SER A 86 10.82 -3.74 -26.05
N GLY A 87 10.93 -3.04 -27.20
CA GLY A 87 10.26 -3.42 -28.43
C GLY A 87 8.72 -3.33 -28.41
N VAL A 88 8.16 -2.70 -27.37
CA VAL A 88 6.71 -2.54 -27.21
C VAL A 88 6.16 -1.46 -28.16
N THR A 89 4.91 -1.61 -28.55
CA THR A 89 4.21 -0.62 -29.38
C THR A 89 3.98 0.69 -28.61
N ALA A 90 3.56 1.74 -29.31
CA ALA A 90 3.22 3.01 -28.68
C ALA A 90 2.03 2.88 -27.71
N ASP A 91 1.01 2.11 -28.08
CA ASP A 91 -0.20 1.91 -27.28
C ASP A 91 0.09 1.08 -26.03
N GLU A 92 0.86 0.00 -26.16
CA GLU A 92 1.26 -0.82 -24.99
C GLU A 92 2.11 0.00 -24.01
N TRP A 93 3.03 0.83 -24.53
CA TRP A 93 3.84 1.71 -23.70
C TRP A 93 2.96 2.70 -22.92
N GLU A 94 2.00 3.34 -23.59
CA GLU A 94 1.08 4.27 -22.95
C GLU A 94 0.20 3.56 -21.91
N ASP A 95 -0.36 2.39 -22.23
CA ASP A 95 -1.17 1.60 -21.29
C ASP A 95 -0.36 1.19 -20.04
N ILE A 96 0.93 0.88 -20.18
CA ILE A 96 1.84 0.60 -19.05
C ILE A 96 2.08 1.88 -18.22
N LEU A 97 2.31 3.03 -18.86
CA LEU A 97 2.49 4.30 -18.16
C LEU A 97 1.23 4.73 -17.40
N GLN A 98 0.05 4.54 -17.98
CA GLN A 98 -1.23 4.83 -17.34
C GLN A 98 -1.49 3.95 -16.13
N TYR A 99 -1.25 2.64 -16.25
CA TYR A 99 -1.31 1.76 -15.08
C TYR A 99 -0.33 2.20 -13.99
N THR A 100 0.91 2.49 -14.38
CA THR A 100 1.96 2.91 -13.44
C THR A 100 1.59 4.20 -12.72
N SER A 101 1.13 5.23 -13.43
CA SER A 101 0.74 6.51 -12.86
C SER A 101 -0.41 6.34 -11.86
N GLN A 102 -1.41 5.52 -12.20
CA GLN A 102 -2.55 5.23 -11.32
C GLN A 102 -2.14 4.46 -10.07
N VAL A 103 -1.27 3.45 -10.17
CA VAL A 103 -0.75 2.72 -9.00
C VAL A 103 0.05 3.64 -8.09
N LEU A 104 0.97 4.43 -8.65
CA LEU A 104 1.79 5.33 -7.85
C LEU A 104 0.95 6.41 -7.15
N SER A 105 -0.09 6.90 -7.81
CA SER A 105 -1.01 7.92 -7.26
C SER A 105 -1.93 7.36 -6.18
N ASN A 106 -2.45 6.15 -6.36
CA ASN A 106 -3.27 5.46 -5.34
C ASN A 106 -2.42 4.76 -4.26
N LEU A 107 -1.09 4.73 -4.42
CA LEU A 107 -0.13 3.96 -3.63
C LEU A 107 -0.29 2.42 -3.75
N VAL A 108 -1.26 1.92 -4.50
CA VAL A 108 -1.61 0.50 -4.68
C VAL A 108 -2.47 0.32 -5.95
N ASN A 109 -2.61 -0.90 -6.45
CA ASN A 109 -3.45 -1.26 -7.62
C ASN A 109 -4.95 -1.42 -7.31
N TYR A 110 -5.46 -0.65 -6.36
CA TYR A 110 -6.89 -0.54 -6.05
C TYR A 110 -7.27 0.94 -5.99
N LYS A 111 -8.43 1.29 -6.56
CA LYS A 111 -8.90 2.67 -6.61
C LYS A 111 -9.24 3.13 -5.18
N SER A 112 -8.60 4.22 -4.75
CA SER A 112 -8.90 4.89 -3.48
C SER A 112 -10.36 5.33 -3.42
N PHE A 113 -10.90 5.75 -4.57
CA PHE A 113 -12.32 6.01 -4.77
C PHE A 113 -12.97 4.81 -5.46
N GLY A 114 -13.72 4.01 -4.69
CA GLY A 114 -14.51 2.88 -5.22
C GLY A 114 -13.97 1.48 -4.93
N PHE A 115 -12.79 1.35 -4.29
CA PHE A 115 -12.28 0.09 -3.70
C PHE A 115 -12.22 -1.12 -4.65
N SER A 116 -12.14 -0.86 -5.94
CA SER A 116 -11.99 -1.87 -6.99
C SER A 116 -10.55 -1.93 -7.46
N LYS A 117 -10.09 -3.13 -7.77
CA LYS A 117 -8.80 -3.36 -8.40
C LYS A 117 -8.76 -2.76 -9.79
N PHE A 118 -7.58 -2.36 -10.23
CA PHE A 118 -7.32 -2.10 -11.64
C PHE A 118 -6.05 -2.82 -12.11
N VAL A 119 -6.07 -3.29 -13.36
CA VAL A 119 -5.02 -4.08 -14.00
C VAL A 119 -4.52 -3.36 -15.27
N PRO A 120 -3.29 -3.63 -15.73
CA PRO A 120 -2.79 -3.05 -16.97
C PRO A 120 -3.65 -3.49 -18.16
N ARG A 121 -3.82 -2.59 -19.14
CA ARG A 121 -4.44 -2.92 -20.44
C ARG A 121 -3.46 -3.59 -21.39
N ALA A 122 -2.18 -3.24 -21.28
CA ALA A 122 -1.12 -3.85 -22.05
C ALA A 122 -1.03 -5.37 -21.75
N PRO A 123 -0.65 -6.20 -22.72
CA PRO A 123 -0.41 -7.62 -22.49
C PRO A 123 0.67 -7.86 -21.42
N GLU A 124 0.54 -8.94 -20.64
CA GLU A 124 1.56 -9.33 -19.65
C GLU A 124 2.95 -9.42 -20.26
N ALA A 125 3.06 -9.99 -21.47
CA ALA A 125 4.33 -10.12 -22.19
C ALA A 125 4.98 -8.76 -22.51
N ALA A 126 4.19 -7.75 -22.88
CA ALA A 126 4.69 -6.42 -23.17
C ALA A 126 5.26 -5.75 -21.90
N PHE A 127 4.55 -5.87 -20.78
CA PHE A 127 5.04 -5.32 -19.51
C PHE A 127 6.27 -6.12 -19.01
N ALA A 128 6.28 -7.45 -19.16
CA ALA A 128 7.46 -8.26 -18.86
C ALA A 128 8.69 -7.81 -19.65
N ALA A 129 8.53 -7.49 -20.95
CA ALA A 129 9.60 -6.97 -21.79
C ALA A 129 10.14 -5.62 -21.27
N VAL A 130 9.27 -4.73 -20.81
CA VAL A 130 9.67 -3.46 -20.17
C VAL A 130 10.45 -3.70 -18.87
N VAL A 131 10.00 -4.64 -18.03
CA VAL A 131 10.73 -4.98 -16.79
C VAL A 131 12.11 -5.54 -17.12
N GLN A 132 12.20 -6.48 -18.07
CA GLN A 132 13.44 -7.15 -18.45
C GLN A 132 14.49 -6.19 -19.03
N ASN A 133 14.04 -5.15 -19.75
CA ASN A 133 14.93 -4.17 -20.37
C ASN A 133 15.20 -2.93 -19.50
N SER A 134 14.63 -2.86 -18.30
CA SER A 134 14.91 -1.79 -17.35
C SER A 134 16.36 -1.83 -16.86
N VAL A 135 16.93 -0.66 -16.54
CA VAL A 135 18.31 -0.55 -16.02
C VAL A 135 18.49 -1.37 -14.73
N ASN A 136 17.43 -1.51 -13.94
CA ASN A 136 17.44 -2.28 -12.69
C ASN A 136 16.83 -3.69 -12.85
N ALA A 137 16.84 -4.28 -14.05
CA ALA A 137 16.22 -5.57 -14.33
C ALA A 137 16.61 -6.68 -13.34
N ALA A 138 17.87 -6.72 -12.91
CA ALA A 138 18.36 -7.70 -11.92
C ALA A 138 17.56 -7.68 -10.60
N ASN A 139 17.07 -6.51 -10.18
CA ASN A 139 16.24 -6.35 -8.97
C ASN A 139 14.73 -6.33 -9.27
N ALA A 140 14.35 -5.88 -10.47
CA ALA A 140 12.95 -5.77 -10.87
C ALA A 140 12.34 -7.13 -11.27
N LEU A 141 13.10 -7.99 -11.96
CA LEU A 141 12.64 -9.30 -12.42
C LEU A 141 12.17 -10.24 -11.30
N PRO A 142 12.87 -10.36 -10.15
CA PRO A 142 12.37 -11.14 -9.03
C PRO A 142 11.00 -10.67 -8.54
N LEU A 143 10.81 -9.35 -8.41
CA LEU A 143 9.51 -8.77 -8.00
C LEU A 143 8.43 -9.01 -9.06
N TRP A 144 8.77 -8.88 -10.34
CA TRP A 144 7.84 -9.18 -11.43
C TRP A 144 7.37 -10.62 -11.41
N ASN A 145 8.29 -11.57 -11.28
CA ASN A 145 7.95 -12.99 -11.24
C ASN A 145 7.04 -13.34 -10.06
N GLU A 146 7.23 -12.66 -8.92
CA GLU A 146 6.35 -12.80 -7.77
C GLU A 146 4.96 -12.18 -8.01
N LEU A 147 4.90 -11.01 -8.67
CA LEU A 147 3.70 -10.17 -8.70
C LEU A 147 2.86 -10.30 -9.96
N LYS A 148 3.39 -10.77 -11.09
CA LYS A 148 2.68 -10.75 -12.39
C LYS A 148 1.30 -11.40 -12.34
N GLY A 149 1.17 -12.53 -11.66
CA GLY A 149 -0.11 -13.18 -11.44
C GLY A 149 -1.09 -12.28 -10.66
N HIS A 150 -0.63 -11.64 -9.59
CA HIS A 150 -1.44 -10.66 -8.85
C HIS A 150 -1.76 -9.40 -9.68
N ILE A 151 -0.84 -8.91 -10.51
CA ILE A 151 -1.04 -7.70 -11.33
C ILE A 151 -2.18 -7.91 -12.33
N TYR A 152 -2.23 -9.07 -13.00
CA TYR A 152 -3.22 -9.37 -14.04
C TYR A 152 -4.43 -10.19 -13.57
N GLN A 153 -4.47 -10.61 -12.30
CA GLN A 153 -5.59 -11.37 -11.76
C GLN A 153 -6.89 -10.55 -11.84
N THR A 154 -7.88 -11.11 -12.53
CA THR A 154 -9.27 -10.62 -12.54
C THR A 154 -10.26 -11.65 -12.01
N THR A 155 -9.79 -12.85 -11.65
CA THR A 155 -10.62 -13.92 -11.07
C THR A 155 -9.94 -14.50 -9.83
N PRO A 156 -10.69 -14.87 -8.77
CA PRO A 156 -12.13 -14.69 -8.61
C PRO A 156 -12.52 -13.21 -8.46
N ASP A 157 -13.74 -12.86 -8.87
CA ASP A 157 -14.25 -11.48 -8.86
C ASP A 157 -14.17 -10.82 -7.49
N ASP A 158 -14.50 -11.57 -6.42
CA ASP A 158 -14.49 -11.08 -5.04
C ASP A 158 -13.13 -10.55 -4.61
N ALA A 159 -12.04 -11.16 -5.10
CA ALA A 159 -10.67 -10.76 -4.79
C ALA A 159 -10.24 -9.47 -5.49
N ASN A 160 -11.10 -8.86 -6.32
CA ASN A 160 -10.85 -7.56 -6.94
C ASN A 160 -11.48 -6.40 -6.18
N PHE A 161 -11.99 -6.62 -4.97
CA PHE A 161 -12.57 -5.59 -4.12
C PHE A 161 -11.87 -5.52 -2.75
N ILE A 162 -11.75 -4.31 -2.20
CA ILE A 162 -11.38 -4.12 -0.80
C ILE A 162 -12.61 -4.34 0.07
N GLY A 163 -12.52 -5.23 1.06
CA GLY A 163 -13.66 -5.58 1.90
C GLY A 163 -13.40 -6.71 2.88
N LYS A 164 -14.49 -7.37 3.32
CA LYS A 164 -14.42 -8.48 4.27
C LYS A 164 -13.77 -9.72 3.66
N ARG A 165 -12.72 -10.22 4.30
CA ARG A 165 -12.02 -11.43 3.85
C ARG A 165 -12.90 -12.69 3.91
N SER A 166 -13.90 -12.73 4.79
CA SER A 166 -14.89 -13.80 4.86
C SER A 166 -15.75 -13.92 3.59
N LEU A 167 -15.83 -12.86 2.78
CA LEU A 167 -16.53 -12.82 1.49
C LEU A 167 -15.56 -12.96 0.30
N GLY A 168 -14.31 -13.35 0.53
CA GLY A 168 -13.30 -13.46 -0.54
C GLY A 168 -12.63 -12.13 -0.95
N HIS A 169 -13.05 -11.00 -0.35
CA HIS A 169 -12.45 -9.70 -0.60
C HIS A 169 -11.05 -9.54 0.04
N VAL A 170 -10.36 -8.47 -0.34
CA VAL A 170 -9.02 -8.15 0.15
C VAL A 170 -9.08 -7.14 1.29
N SER A 171 -8.41 -7.42 2.39
CA SER A 171 -8.15 -6.44 3.44
C SER A 171 -6.89 -6.83 4.21
N ASN A 172 -5.87 -5.97 4.19
CA ASN A 172 -4.63 -6.23 4.93
C ASN A 172 -4.65 -5.68 6.37
N TYR A 173 -5.82 -5.29 6.86
CA TYR A 173 -6.10 -5.12 8.30
C TYR A 173 -6.31 -6.46 9.01
N TYR A 174 -6.77 -7.48 8.28
CA TYR A 174 -6.99 -8.83 8.79
C TYR A 174 -5.99 -9.80 8.17
N LEU A 175 -5.05 -10.29 8.96
CA LEU A 175 -3.95 -11.17 8.53
C LEU A 175 -4.18 -12.62 8.96
N GLY A 176 -3.46 -13.55 8.33
CA GLY A 176 -3.61 -14.98 8.63
C GLY A 176 -4.91 -15.52 8.06
N GLU A 177 -5.62 -16.34 8.83
CA GLU A 177 -6.95 -16.84 8.45
C GLU A 177 -7.97 -15.68 8.35
N ALA A 178 -9.02 -15.88 7.55
CA ALA A 178 -10.10 -14.90 7.45
C ALA A 178 -10.96 -14.95 8.74
N PRO A 179 -11.09 -13.85 9.48
CA PRO A 179 -11.95 -13.83 10.65
C PRO A 179 -13.43 -13.69 10.28
N THR A 180 -14.31 -14.19 11.13
CA THR A 180 -15.76 -13.95 11.04
C THR A 180 -16.13 -12.61 11.67
N ASP A 181 -17.34 -12.12 11.40
CA ASP A 181 -17.84 -10.88 12.01
C ASP A 181 -17.89 -10.99 13.55
N GLU A 182 -18.33 -12.14 14.07
CA GLU A 182 -18.39 -12.44 15.50
C GLU A 182 -16.99 -12.40 16.15
N GLU A 183 -15.98 -12.96 15.49
CA GLU A 183 -14.60 -12.92 15.97
C GLU A 183 -14.05 -11.48 15.99
N VAL A 184 -14.33 -10.69 14.95
CA VAL A 184 -13.90 -9.28 14.90
C VAL A 184 -14.54 -8.47 16.02
N THR A 185 -15.86 -8.61 16.23
CA THR A 185 -16.57 -7.93 17.32
C THR A 185 -16.04 -8.33 18.69
N ALA A 186 -15.76 -9.61 18.90
CA ALA A 186 -15.22 -10.10 20.16
C ALA A 186 -13.80 -9.58 20.43
N VAL A 187 -12.92 -9.56 19.40
CA VAL A 187 -11.57 -8.98 19.52
C VAL A 187 -11.63 -7.48 19.81
N GLN A 188 -12.55 -6.75 19.17
CA GLN A 188 -12.75 -5.33 19.43
C GLN A 188 -13.19 -5.07 20.88
N ALA A 189 -14.23 -5.76 21.36
CA ALA A 189 -14.70 -5.61 22.73
C ALA A 189 -13.61 -5.97 23.76
N ALA A 190 -12.82 -7.01 23.48
CA ALA A 190 -11.70 -7.41 24.31
C ALA A 190 -10.61 -6.31 24.37
N ALA A 191 -10.29 -5.67 23.24
CA ALA A 191 -9.32 -4.59 23.16
C ALA A 191 -9.78 -3.34 23.94
N GLU A 192 -11.04 -2.94 23.77
CA GLU A 192 -11.63 -1.78 24.46
C GLU A 192 -11.64 -1.98 25.98
N LYS A 193 -11.98 -3.19 26.46
CA LYS A 193 -11.99 -3.53 27.90
C LYS A 193 -10.62 -3.38 28.56
N ILE A 194 -9.53 -3.60 27.83
CA ILE A 194 -8.16 -3.44 28.33
C ILE A 194 -7.55 -2.08 27.97
N GLY A 195 -8.37 -1.13 27.48
CA GLY A 195 -7.97 0.24 27.18
C GLY A 195 -7.13 0.39 25.89
N ILE A 196 -7.21 -0.57 24.97
CA ILE A 196 -6.53 -0.48 23.66
C ILE A 196 -7.52 0.05 22.62
N ASP A 197 -7.19 1.23 22.07
CA ASP A 197 -7.92 1.82 20.95
C ASP A 197 -7.65 1.05 19.65
N VAL A 198 -8.72 0.55 19.02
CA VAL A 198 -8.66 -0.24 17.78
C VAL A 198 -8.28 0.58 16.54
N LEU A 199 -8.37 1.92 16.57
CA LEU A 199 -8.06 2.81 15.44
C LEU A 199 -6.63 2.62 14.89
N SER A 200 -5.69 2.22 15.75
CA SER A 200 -4.28 2.04 15.39
C SER A 200 -3.86 0.56 15.28
N THR A 201 -4.84 -0.35 15.13
CA THR A 201 -4.59 -1.80 15.22
C THR A 201 -4.82 -2.54 13.90
N ARG A 202 -4.24 -3.74 13.83
CA ARG A 202 -4.59 -4.78 12.87
C ARG A 202 -4.84 -6.09 13.62
N VAL A 203 -5.59 -7.01 13.02
CA VAL A 203 -5.87 -8.32 13.62
C VAL A 203 -5.18 -9.39 12.80
N ARG A 204 -4.51 -10.32 13.45
CA ARG A 204 -4.07 -11.58 12.83
C ARG A 204 -4.80 -12.74 13.50
N LYS A 205 -5.49 -13.55 12.71
CA LYS A 205 -6.02 -14.83 13.17
C LYS A 205 -4.98 -15.92 12.91
N ASN A 206 -4.43 -16.48 13.98
CA ASN A 206 -3.45 -17.57 13.92
C ASN A 206 -4.15 -18.94 13.89
N SER A 207 -5.30 -19.06 14.56
CA SER A 207 -6.20 -20.21 14.54
C SER A 207 -7.59 -19.79 15.04
N ALA A 208 -8.54 -20.74 15.14
CA ALA A 208 -9.90 -20.50 15.64
C ALA A 208 -9.97 -19.92 17.08
N THR A 209 -8.93 -20.11 17.89
CA THR A 209 -8.90 -19.64 19.30
C THR A 209 -7.69 -18.77 19.61
N ASP A 210 -6.85 -18.45 18.62
CA ASP A 210 -5.62 -17.67 18.79
C ASP A 210 -5.60 -16.47 17.84
N PHE A 211 -5.62 -15.28 18.43
CA PHE A 211 -5.60 -14.00 17.74
C PHE A 211 -4.40 -13.18 18.20
N THR A 212 -3.91 -12.31 17.31
CA THR A 212 -2.90 -11.31 17.63
C THR A 212 -3.40 -9.93 17.24
N LEU A 213 -3.52 -9.05 18.23
CA LEU A 213 -3.79 -7.63 18.01
C LEU A 213 -2.46 -6.90 17.81
N LEU A 214 -2.29 -6.32 16.63
CA LEU A 214 -1.09 -5.65 16.16
C LEU A 214 -1.24 -4.14 16.33
N VAL A 215 -0.67 -3.58 17.40
CA VAL A 215 -0.76 -2.14 17.72
C VAL A 215 0.36 -1.36 17.02
N ALA A 216 0.04 -0.36 16.21
CA ALA A 216 1.05 0.44 15.51
C ALA A 216 1.84 1.32 16.50
N SER A 217 3.17 1.16 16.54
CA SER A 217 4.04 2.02 17.35
C SER A 217 5.46 2.13 16.77
N ALA A 218 6.15 3.22 17.09
CA ALA A 218 7.58 3.40 16.83
C ALA A 218 8.45 2.61 17.82
N ASN A 219 8.01 2.54 19.07
CA ASN A 219 8.76 1.96 20.17
C ASN A 219 8.45 0.47 20.33
N ALA A 220 9.41 -0.31 20.82
CA ALA A 220 9.11 -1.68 21.24
C ALA A 220 8.38 -1.65 22.58
N GLN A 221 7.39 -2.54 22.77
CA GLN A 221 6.80 -2.83 24.06
C GLN A 221 6.70 -4.34 24.23
N SER A 222 6.71 -4.79 25.48
CA SER A 222 6.49 -6.20 25.82
C SER A 222 5.11 -6.64 25.34
N SER A 223 5.03 -7.86 24.79
CA SER A 223 3.73 -8.45 24.45
C SER A 223 2.95 -8.80 25.71
N SER A 224 1.65 -8.59 25.68
CA SER A 224 0.72 -9.09 26.70
C SER A 224 -0.27 -10.08 26.07
N SER A 225 -0.87 -10.93 26.90
CA SER A 225 -1.88 -11.88 26.45
C SER A 225 -3.13 -11.78 27.31
N HIS A 226 -4.28 -11.78 26.66
CA HIS A 226 -5.58 -11.62 27.31
C HIS A 226 -6.53 -12.71 26.84
N GLU A 227 -7.25 -13.30 27.77
CA GLU A 227 -8.31 -14.27 27.45
C GLU A 227 -9.63 -13.53 27.23
N PHE A 228 -10.40 -14.01 26.26
CA PHE A 228 -11.72 -13.49 25.93
C PHE A 228 -12.60 -14.61 25.37
N THR A 229 -13.86 -14.31 25.07
CA THR A 229 -14.80 -15.29 24.53
C THR A 229 -15.29 -14.86 23.15
N VAL A 230 -15.43 -15.83 22.25
CA VAL A 230 -16.11 -15.68 20.95
C VAL A 230 -17.33 -16.59 20.99
N GLY A 231 -18.53 -16.03 21.16
CA GLY A 231 -19.70 -16.81 21.57
C GLY A 231 -19.42 -17.53 22.89
N ASP A 232 -19.62 -18.85 22.91
CA ASP A 232 -19.36 -19.69 24.09
C ASP A 232 -17.93 -20.26 24.17
N LYS A 233 -17.08 -19.97 23.17
CA LYS A 233 -15.71 -20.52 23.09
C LYS A 233 -14.70 -19.58 23.71
N LYS A 234 -13.80 -20.12 24.55
CA LYS A 234 -12.64 -19.39 25.06
C LYS A 234 -11.61 -19.19 23.95
N ALA A 235 -11.12 -17.96 23.82
CA ALA A 235 -10.08 -17.57 22.89
C ALA A 235 -9.02 -16.72 23.60
N LYS A 236 -7.85 -16.58 22.98
CA LYS A 236 -6.73 -15.80 23.51
C LYS A 236 -6.25 -14.79 22.47
N ALA A 237 -6.08 -13.54 22.91
CA ALA A 237 -5.55 -12.46 22.10
C ALA A 237 -4.18 -12.03 22.64
N TYR A 238 -3.17 -12.11 21.79
CA TYR A 238 -1.85 -11.53 22.06
C TYR A 238 -1.80 -10.09 21.57
N CYS A 239 -1.64 -9.14 22.48
CA CYS A 239 -1.34 -7.78 22.11
C CYS A 239 0.16 -7.68 21.82
N ARG A 240 0.49 -7.47 20.55
CA ARG A 240 1.86 -7.30 20.08
C ARG A 240 2.01 -5.95 19.42
N VAL A 241 3.10 -5.27 19.73
CA VAL A 241 3.45 -4.06 19.01
C VAL A 241 3.84 -4.42 17.58
N TRP A 242 3.09 -3.89 16.62
CA TRP A 242 3.51 -3.85 15.24
C TRP A 242 4.58 -2.79 15.07
N ARG A 243 5.82 -3.21 15.35
CA ARG A 243 6.98 -2.35 15.18
C ARG A 243 7.23 -2.15 13.70
N LEU A 244 6.73 -1.04 13.17
CA LEU A 244 7.01 -0.52 11.82
C LEU A 244 8.46 0.02 11.75
N ARG A 245 9.44 -0.78 12.21
CA ARG A 245 10.77 -0.44 12.75
C ARG A 245 11.55 0.70 12.11
N ARG A 246 11.37 1.03 10.83
CA ARG A 246 12.05 2.16 10.17
C ARG A 246 11.11 3.29 9.71
N ARG A 247 9.81 3.03 9.61
CA ARG A 247 8.81 3.89 8.98
C ARG A 247 8.20 4.87 9.99
N THR A 248 7.71 4.34 11.10
CA THR A 248 7.20 5.16 12.22
C THR A 248 8.31 5.98 12.86
N ILE A 249 9.53 5.43 12.96
CA ILE A 249 10.70 6.18 13.44
C ILE A 249 10.99 7.39 12.53
N LYS A 250 11.09 7.19 11.21
CA LYS A 250 11.31 8.31 10.27
C LYS A 250 10.19 9.35 10.35
N SER A 251 8.94 8.93 10.51
CA SER A 251 7.82 9.84 10.72
C SER A 251 7.97 10.64 12.03
N CYS A 252 8.31 9.99 13.13
CA CYS A 252 8.55 10.64 14.42
C CYS A 252 9.71 11.63 14.36
N ASP A 253 10.85 11.23 13.78
CA ASP A 253 12.04 12.09 13.66
C ASP A 253 11.75 13.36 12.86
N CYS A 254 11.08 13.22 11.71
CA CYS A 254 10.67 14.37 10.89
C CYS A 254 9.66 15.26 11.66
N PHE A 255 8.72 14.66 12.39
CA PHE A 255 7.72 15.39 13.16
C PHE A 255 8.34 16.19 14.32
N GLU A 256 9.28 15.60 15.06
CA GLU A 256 9.98 16.28 16.16
C GLU A 256 10.84 17.44 15.64
N ARG A 257 11.51 17.29 14.49
CA ARG A 257 12.19 18.41 13.82
C ARG A 257 11.22 19.54 13.46
N GLY A 258 10.03 19.20 12.95
CA GLY A 258 8.97 20.18 12.68
C GLY A 258 8.53 20.93 13.93
N LYS A 259 8.30 20.22 15.05
CA LYS A 259 7.94 20.84 16.34
C LYS A 259 9.02 21.81 16.85
N GLU A 260 10.29 21.42 16.76
CA GLU A 260 11.40 22.26 17.21
C GLU A 260 11.44 23.58 16.43
N ILE A 261 11.27 23.51 15.11
CA ILE A 261 11.21 24.69 14.25
C ILE A 261 10.00 25.57 14.60
N ARG A 262 8.84 25.01 14.94
CA ARG A 262 7.69 25.82 15.35
C ARG A 262 7.96 26.60 16.64
N ARG A 263 8.63 25.96 17.61
CA ARG A 263 8.91 26.52 18.95
C ARG A 263 9.95 27.65 18.95
N LYS A 264 10.91 27.62 18.02
CA LYS A 264 11.95 28.66 17.84
C LYS A 264 11.46 29.72 16.85
#